data_AF-A0A7Y3F3N7-F1
#
_entry.id   AF-A0A7Y3F3N7-F1
#
_cell.length_a   1.000
_cell.length_b   1.000
_cell.length_c   1.000
_cell.angle_alpha   90.00
_cell.angle_beta   90.00
_cell.angle_gamma   90.00
#
_symmetry.space_group_name_H-M   'P 1'
#
loop_
_entity.id
_entity.type
_entity.pdbx_description
1 polymer ?
#
loop_
_entity_poly.entity_id
_entity_poly.type
_entity_poly.pdbx_seq_one_letter_code
_entity_poly.pdbx_strand_id
1 'polypeptide(L)' 'MKQNKLLTIGLAVLGIILINVIASFIYARIDLTEDKRYTLSEQASKAVGAFNSVIVVDVLLE' A
#
# COMPACT_ATOMS: atom_id res chain seq x y z
N MET A 1 3.42 -37.78 17.90
CA MET A 1 3.62 -36.46 18.56
C MET A 1 2.26 -35.89 18.91
N LYS A 2 1.93 -35.76 20.20
CA LYS A 2 0.62 -35.26 20.66
C LYS A 2 0.49 -33.80 20.23
N GLN A 3 -0.51 -33.47 19.42
CA GLN A 3 -0.70 -32.09 18.98
C GLN A 3 -1.15 -31.24 20.16
N ASN A 4 -0.29 -30.34 20.62
CA ASN A 4 -0.63 -29.36 21.65
C ASN A 4 -1.46 -28.25 20.99
N LYS A 5 -2.76 -28.51 20.82
CA LYS A 5 -3.72 -27.62 20.13
C LYS A 5 -3.64 -26.16 20.60
N LEU A 6 -3.42 -25.94 21.90
CA LEU A 6 -3.22 -24.61 22.49
C LEU A 6 -1.99 -23.89 21.92
N LEU A 7 -0.88 -24.61 21.74
CA LEU A 7 0.36 -24.09 21.18
C LEU A 7 0.18 -23.75 19.69
N THR A 8 -0.51 -24.60 18.94
CA THR A 8 -0.87 -24.34 17.54
C THR A 8 -1.75 -23.09 17.39
N ILE A 9 -2.77 -22.94 18.24
CA ILE A 9 -3.66 -21.76 18.24
C ILE A 9 -2.87 -20.50 18.62
N GLY A 10 -2.03 -20.57 19.66
CA GLY A 10 -1.19 -19.45 20.07
C GLY A 10 -0.25 -18.98 18.97
N LEU A 11 0.39 -19.92 18.25
CA LEU A 11 1.23 -19.60 17.09
C LEU A 11 0.44 -18.98 15.94
N ALA A 12 -0.78 -19.45 15.68
CA ALA A 12 -1.64 -18.88 14.64
C ALA A 12 -2.04 -17.43 14.96
N VAL A 13 -2.44 -17.16 16.20
CA VAL A 13 -2.78 -15.80 16.66
C VAL A 13 -1.56 -14.88 16.58
N LEU A 14 -0.40 -15.34 17.05
CA LEU A 14 0.84 -14.59 16.94
C LEU A 14 1.19 -14.27 15.48
N GLY A 15 1.01 -15.24 14.57
CA GLY A 15 1.21 -15.05 13.14
C GLY A 15 0.31 -13.96 12.55
N ILE A 16 -0.99 -13.95 12.90
CA ILE A 16 -1.93 -12.91 12.44
C ILE A 16 -1.50 -11.52 12.93
N ILE A 17 -1.08 -11.40 14.20
CA ILE A 17 -0.61 -10.14 14.78
C ILE A 17 0.63 -9.64 14.03
N LEU A 18 1.61 -10.52 13.79
CA LEU A 18 2.82 -10.16 13.05
C LEU A 18 2.51 -9.70 11.62
N ILE A 19 1.62 -10.42 10.91
CA ILE A 19 1.19 -10.03 9.57
C ILE A 19 0.54 -8.64 9.59
N ASN A 20 -0.33 -8.37 10.57
CA ASN A 20 -1.00 -7.07 10.68
C ASN A 20 0.00 -5.93 10.94
N VAL A 21 0.96 -6.14 11.83
CA VAL A 21 2.04 -5.17 12.11
C VAL A 21 2.87 -4.92 10.85
N ILE A 22 3.29 -5.96 10.14
CA ILE A 22 4.06 -5.81 8.90
C ILE A 22 3.23 -5.07 7.83
N ALA A 23 1.95 -5.40 7.68
CA ALA A 23 1.05 -4.74 6.73
C ALA A 23 0.86 -3.24 7.06
N SER A 24 0.97 -2.85 8.34
CA SER A 24 0.89 -1.43 8.72
C SER A 24 2.07 -0.59 8.20
N PHE A 25 3.22 -1.21 7.92
CA PHE A 25 4.38 -0.52 7.35
C PHE A 25 4.38 -0.48 5.81
N ILE A 26 3.58 -1.34 5.16
CA ILE A 26 3.57 -1.48 3.70
C ILE A 26 2.17 -1.11 3.18
N TYR A 27 1.95 0.18 2.94
CA TYR A 27 0.76 0.66 2.24
C TYR A 27 1.00 0.64 0.72
N ALA A 28 0.53 -0.42 0.05
CA ALA A 28 0.52 -0.47 -1.41
C ALA A 28 -0.78 0.14 -1.95
N ARG A 29 -0.68 1.12 -2.86
CA ARG A 29 -1.79 1.58 -3.69
C ARG A 29 -1.59 1.01 -5.09
N ILE A 30 -2.30 -0.06 -5.39
CA ILE A 30 -2.24 -0.73 -6.69
C ILE A 30 -3.38 -0.19 -7.55
N ASP A 31 -3.04 0.36 -8.71
CA ASP A 31 -4.02 0.70 -9.73
C ASP A 31 -4.53 -0.59 -10.38
N LEU A 32 -5.81 -0.86 -10.20
CA LEU A 32 -6.49 -2.06 -10.70
C LEU A 32 -7.12 -1.85 -12.08
N THR A 33 -6.95 -0.69 -12.70
CA THR A 33 -7.43 -0.48 -14.08
C THR A 33 -6.53 -1.21 -15.07
N GLU A 34 -7.17 -1.81 -16.07
CA GLU A 34 -6.48 -2.54 -17.15
C GLU A 34 -5.37 -1.70 -17.81
N ASP A 35 -5.66 -0.40 -17.99
CA ASP A 35 -4.75 0.54 -18.65
C ASP A 35 -3.97 1.45 -17.67
N LYS A 36 -4.08 1.23 -16.35
CA LYS A 36 -3.44 2.06 -15.30
C LYS A 36 -3.69 3.57 -15.43
N ARG A 37 -4.91 3.97 -15.80
CA ARG A 37 -5.26 5.36 -16.13
C ARG A 37 -5.33 6.29 -14.91
N TYR A 38 -5.33 5.74 -13.69
CA TYR A 38 -5.44 6.52 -12.45
C TYR A 38 -4.09 6.75 -11.75
N THR A 39 -3.01 6.22 -12.30
CA THR A 39 -1.65 6.50 -11.84
C THR A 39 -0.98 7.51 -12.77
N LEU A 40 -0.12 8.38 -12.22
CA LEU A 40 0.70 9.27 -13.04
C LEU A 40 1.55 8.45 -14.02
N SER A 41 1.61 8.88 -15.27
CA SER A 41 2.57 8.32 -16.22
C SER A 41 4.00 8.53 -15.72
N GLU A 42 4.94 7.74 -16.25
CA GLU A 42 6.36 7.89 -15.88
C GLU A 42 6.86 9.31 -16.22
N GLN A 43 6.40 9.87 -17.34
CA GLN A 43 6.74 11.22 -17.77
C GLN A 43 6.17 12.27 -16.82
N ALA A 44 4.91 12.13 -16.40
CA ALA A 44 4.28 13.05 -15.44
C ALA A 44 4.98 12.98 -14.07
N SER A 45 5.36 11.79 -13.61
CA SER A 45 6.08 11.61 -12.34
C SER A 45 7.45 12.31 -12.36
N LYS A 46 8.20 12.17 -13.47
CA LYS A 46 9.48 12.87 -13.66
C LYS A 46 9.32 14.39 -13.70
N ALA A 47 8.28 14.88 -14.38
CA ALA A 47 7.98 16.31 -14.42
C ALA A 47 7.66 16.87 -13.03
N VAL A 48 6.82 16.17 -12.25
CA VAL A 48 6.47 16.59 -10.89
C VAL A 48 7.67 16.54 -9.93
N GLY A 49 8.56 15.56 -10.07
CA GLY A 49 9.76 15.46 -9.24
C GLY A 49 10.79 16.57 -9.44
N ALA A 50 10.69 17.36 -10.52
CA ALA A 50 11.62 18.46 -10.81
C ALA A 50 11.25 19.79 -10.12
N PHE A 51 10.08 19.88 -9.49
CA PHE A 51 9.61 21.10 -8.86
C PHE A 51 10.25 21.32 -7.49
N ASN A 52 10.82 22.52 -7.29
CA ASN A 52 11.49 22.91 -6.03
C ASN A 52 10.67 23.89 -5.18
N SER A 53 9.40 24.09 -5.53
CA SER A 53 8.48 25.01 -4.85
C SER A 53 7.08 24.40 -4.76
N VAL A 54 6.25 24.96 -3.87
CA VAL A 54 4.86 24.52 -3.69
C VAL A 54 4.06 24.82 -4.96
N ILE A 55 3.31 23.82 -5.43
CA ILE A 55 2.40 23.94 -6.57
C ILE A 55 0.97 23.82 -6.07
N VAL A 56 0.14 24.79 -6.44
CA VAL A 56 -1.30 24.76 -6.22
C VAL A 56 -1.96 24.24 -7.50
N VAL A 57 -2.76 23.19 -7.37
CA VAL A 57 -3.48 22.57 -8.48
C VAL A 57 -4.97 22.73 -8.22
N ASP A 58 -5.62 23.57 -9.02
CA ASP A 58 -7.07 23.72 -8.97
C ASP A 58 -7.72 22.67 -9.87
N VAL A 59 -8.50 21.78 -9.25
CA VAL A 59 -9.25 20.74 -9.96
C VAL A 59 -10.68 21.22 -10.11
N LEU A 60 -11.06 21.54 -11.35
CA LEU A 60 -12.44 21.87 -11.70
C LEU A 60 -13.14 20.58 -12.13
N LEU A 61 -14.22 20.23 -11.43
CA LEU A 61 -15.11 19.14 -11.78
C LEU A 61 -16.46 19.74 -12.20
N GLU A 62 -17.10 19.16 -13.23
CA GLU A 62 -18.48 19.46 -13.61
C GLU A 62 -19.49 18.72 -12.73
#